data_AF-A0AA90T1G4-F1
#
_entry.id   AF-A0AA90T1G4-F1
#
_cell.length_a   1.000
_cell.length_b   1.000
_cell.length_c   1.000
_cell.angle_alpha   90.00
_cell.angle_beta   90.00
_cell.angle_gamma   90.00
#
_symmetry.space_group_name_H-M   'P 1'
#
loop_
_entity.id
_entity.type
_entity.pdbx_description
1 polymer ?
#
loop_
_entity_poly.entity_id
_entity_poly.type
_entity_poly.pdbx_seq_one_letter_code
_entity_poly.pdbx_strand_id
1 'polypeptide(L)'
;MSVTKRRLVKLIGDTGLYAEVDLVKLRRLSRELLSYIQINISPHEDEYEIWKWVVPMCTAVLDGTIRLPVPFLDLPLNYPMREGLLPTDFQKIYAAFKIVACGMAVEVLEKVVIDGATYAYADFEE
;
A
#
# COMPACT_ATOMS: atom_id res chain seq x y z
N MET A 1 -12.77 14.68 5.32
CA MET A 1 -13.04 13.27 5.68
C MET A 1 -13.29 12.54 4.39
N SER A 2 -12.55 11.47 4.08
CA SER A 2 -12.91 10.57 2.98
C SER A 2 -14.16 9.79 3.39
N VAL A 3 -15.08 9.61 2.46
CA VAL A 3 -16.24 8.74 2.66
C VAL A 3 -15.74 7.31 2.51
N THR A 4 -16.04 6.46 3.48
CA THR A 4 -15.72 5.03 3.41
C THR A 4 -16.99 4.20 3.32
N LYS A 5 -16.91 3.08 2.61
CA LYS A 5 -18.00 2.10 2.50
C LYS A 5 -17.51 0.73 2.89
N ARG A 6 -18.30 0.08 3.75
CA ARG A 6 -18.10 -1.31 4.15
C ARG A 6 -18.36 -2.25 2.97
N ARG A 7 -17.38 -3.10 2.66
CA ARG A 7 -17.43 -4.09 1.59
C ARG A 7 -17.01 -5.46 2.12
N LEU A 8 -17.52 -6.51 1.49
CA LEU A 8 -17.09 -7.88 1.77
C LEU A 8 -15.97 -8.23 0.80
N VAL A 9 -14.76 -8.38 1.33
CA VAL A 9 -13.53 -8.55 0.54
C VAL A 9 -13.00 -9.96 0.70
N LYS A 10 -12.65 -10.60 -0.41
CA LYS A 10 -12.08 -11.96 -0.39
C LYS A 10 -10.67 -11.95 0.21
N LEU A 11 -10.36 -12.94 1.04
CA LEU A 11 -9.00 -13.18 1.55
C LEU A 11 -8.22 -14.16 0.65
N ILE A 12 -6.91 -13.95 0.57
CA ILE A 12 -5.98 -14.84 -0.14
C ILE A 12 -5.61 -16.01 0.78
N GLY A 13 -6.32 -17.12 0.62
CA GLY A 13 -6.11 -18.34 1.42
C GLY A 13 -6.10 -18.01 2.92
N ASP A 14 -5.10 -18.54 3.64
CA ASP A 14 -4.92 -18.33 5.08
C ASP A 14 -3.96 -17.18 5.42
N THR A 15 -3.51 -16.41 4.42
CA THR A 15 -2.50 -15.34 4.62
C THR A 15 -3.04 -14.12 5.37
N GLY A 16 -4.36 -13.96 5.41
CA GLY A 16 -5.01 -12.77 5.97
C GLY A 16 -4.91 -11.52 5.09
N LEU A 17 -4.36 -11.63 3.87
CA LEU A 17 -4.32 -10.54 2.90
C LEU A 17 -5.62 -10.49 2.09
N TYR A 18 -6.08 -9.28 1.76
CA TYR A 18 -7.16 -9.04 0.82
C TYR A 18 -6.74 -9.37 -0.61
N ALA A 19 -7.65 -9.96 -1.38
CA ALA A 19 -7.47 -10.24 -2.80
C ALA A 19 -7.64 -8.99 -3.68
N GLU A 20 -8.15 -7.90 -3.11
CA GLU A 20 -8.32 -6.59 -3.74
C GLU A 20 -7.86 -5.48 -2.79
N VAL A 21 -7.57 -4.30 -3.34
CA VAL A 21 -7.05 -3.17 -2.58
C VAL A 21 -7.96 -1.95 -2.74
N ASP A 22 -7.94 -1.08 -1.73
CA ASP A 22 -8.62 0.21 -1.80
C ASP A 22 -7.88 1.14 -2.77
N LEU A 23 -8.30 1.13 -4.03
CA LEU A 23 -7.68 1.91 -5.11
C LEU A 23 -7.77 3.42 -4.89
N VAL A 24 -8.84 3.90 -4.26
CA VAL A 24 -9.03 5.34 -4.01
C VAL A 24 -7.98 5.81 -3.01
N LYS A 25 -7.88 5.10 -1.88
CA LYS A 25 -6.85 5.34 -0.87
C LYS A 25 -5.44 5.16 -1.41
N LEU A 26 -5.20 4.11 -2.20
CA LEU A 26 -3.88 3.82 -2.76
C LEU A 26 -3.42 4.93 -3.72
N ARG A 27 -4.30 5.44 -4.58
CA ARG A 27 -4.00 6.58 -5.46
C ARG A 27 -3.74 7.86 -4.67
N ARG A 28 -4.49 8.10 -3.59
CA ARG A 28 -4.25 9.25 -2.69
C ARG A 28 -2.87 9.17 -2.04
N LEU A 29 -2.54 8.04 -1.43
CA LEU A 29 -1.23 7.80 -0.80
C LEU A 29 -0.08 7.88 -1.81
N SER A 30 -0.29 7.43 -3.06
CA SER A 30 0.70 7.55 -4.13
C SER A 30 1.02 9.01 -4.44
N ARG A 31 0.01 9.88 -4.51
CA ARG A 31 0.22 11.32 -4.75
C ARG A 31 0.91 11.99 -3.56
N GLU A 32 0.55 11.61 -2.33
CA GLU A 32 1.18 12.10 -1.11
C GLU A 32 2.66 11.71 -1.06
N LEU A 33 3.00 10.45 -1.37
CA LEU A 33 4.37 9.97 -1.47
C LEU A 33 5.17 10.70 -2.55
N LEU A 34 4.63 10.80 -3.77
CA LEU A 34 5.30 11.50 -4.86
C LEU A 34 5.59 12.96 -4.51
N SER A 35 4.60 13.65 -3.93
CA SER A 35 4.76 15.03 -3.47
C SER A 35 5.83 15.14 -2.40
N TYR A 36 5.83 14.24 -1.42
CA TYR A 36 6.85 14.22 -0.37
C TYR A 36 8.25 14.01 -0.95
N ILE A 37 8.43 13.00 -1.81
CA ILE A 37 9.72 12.67 -2.42
C ILE A 37 10.24 13.87 -3.23
N GLN A 38 9.40 14.47 -4.07
CA GLN A 38 9.77 15.62 -4.91
C GLN A 38 10.20 16.85 -4.11
N ILE A 39 9.63 17.05 -2.93
CA ILE A 39 9.92 18.22 -2.08
C ILE A 39 11.14 17.98 -1.18
N ASN A 40 11.28 16.77 -0.63
CA ASN A 40 12.17 16.52 0.51
C ASN A 40 13.38 15.64 0.19
N ILE A 41 13.39 14.93 -0.94
CA ILE A 41 14.46 13.98 -1.27
C ILE A 41 15.13 14.42 -2.57
N SER A 42 16.39 14.84 -2.47
CA SER A 42 17.20 15.18 -3.65
C SER A 42 17.47 13.91 -4.47
N PRO A 43 17.22 13.90 -5.79
CA PRO A 43 17.54 12.76 -6.65
C PRO A 43 19.04 12.50 -6.77
N HIS A 44 19.89 13.47 -6.40
CA HIS A 44 21.35 13.34 -6.41
C HIS A 44 21.93 12.85 -5.08
N GLU A 45 21.15 12.89 -4.00
CA GLU A 45 21.55 12.52 -2.64
C GLU A 45 20.60 11.46 -2.05
N ASP A 46 20.13 10.56 -2.91
CA ASP A 46 19.16 9.52 -2.58
C ASP A 46 19.85 8.19 -2.22
N GLU A 47 20.43 8.14 -1.02
CA GLU A 47 21.20 6.99 -0.49
C GLU A 47 20.45 5.65 -0.63
N TYR A 48 19.14 5.66 -0.44
CA TYR A 48 18.30 4.46 -0.45
C TYR A 48 17.61 4.19 -1.79
N GLU A 49 17.96 4.95 -2.83
CA GLU A 49 17.38 4.84 -4.16
C GLU A 49 15.82 4.95 -4.17
N ILE A 50 15.25 5.77 -3.29
CA ILE A 50 13.80 6.04 -3.20
C ILE A 50 13.24 6.49 -4.56
N TRP A 51 13.94 7.35 -5.29
CA TRP A 51 13.56 7.81 -6.63
C TRP A 51 13.54 6.67 -7.64
N LYS A 52 14.45 5.71 -7.53
CA LYS A 52 14.52 4.57 -8.46
C LYS A 52 13.41 3.55 -8.20
N TRP A 53 13.05 3.35 -6.94
CA TRP A 53 12.16 2.25 -6.56
C TRP A 53 10.72 2.68 -6.27
N VAL A 54 10.53 3.79 -5.56
CA VAL A 54 9.21 4.20 -5.03
C VAL A 54 8.47 5.08 -6.03
N VAL A 55 9.18 5.97 -6.73
CA VAL A 55 8.55 6.86 -7.73
C VAL A 55 7.91 6.04 -8.87
N PRO A 56 8.60 5.08 -9.54
CA PRO A 56 7.97 4.30 -10.61
C PRO A 56 6.78 3.49 -10.13
N MET A 57 6.83 2.97 -8.90
CA MET A 57 5.72 2.22 -8.31
C MET A 57 4.49 3.11 -8.08
N CYS A 58 4.68 4.31 -7.53
CA CYS A 58 3.60 5.29 -7.34
C CYS A 58 3.00 5.72 -8.69
N THR A 59 3.84 5.97 -9.69
CA THR A 59 3.40 6.29 -11.05
C THR A 59 2.58 5.14 -11.66
N ALA A 60 3.06 3.89 -11.54
CA ALA A 60 2.34 2.72 -12.06
C ALA A 60 0.98 2.49 -11.37
N VAL A 61 0.85 2.81 -10.08
CA VAL A 61 -0.45 2.84 -9.39
C VAL A 61 -1.37 3.90 -9.98
N LEU A 62 -0.87 5.12 -10.18
CA LEU A 62 -1.67 6.24 -10.70
C LEU A 62 -2.11 6.01 -12.14
N ASP A 63 -1.26 5.38 -12.94
CA ASP A 63 -1.54 5.01 -14.33
C ASP A 63 -2.38 3.73 -14.44
N GLY A 64 -2.54 2.98 -13.34
CA GLY A 64 -3.29 1.71 -13.32
C GLY A 64 -2.58 0.58 -14.08
N THR A 65 -1.26 0.64 -14.20
CA THR A 65 -0.45 -0.32 -14.97
C THR A 65 0.18 -1.41 -14.10
N ILE A 66 0.19 -1.23 -12.78
CA ILE A 66 0.67 -2.25 -11.82
C ILE A 66 -0.43 -3.26 -11.49
N ARG A 67 -0.03 -4.53 -11.34
CA ARG A 67 -0.91 -5.59 -10.83
C ARG A 67 -1.04 -5.47 -9.31
N LEU A 68 -2.27 -5.45 -8.82
CA LEU A 68 -2.60 -5.36 -7.40
C LEU A 68 -3.36 -6.60 -6.93
N PRO A 69 -3.25 -7.00 -5.65
CA PRO A 69 -2.27 -6.52 -4.66
C PRO A 69 -0.83 -6.89 -5.04
N VAL A 70 0.13 -6.06 -4.63
CA VAL A 70 1.56 -6.34 -4.81
C VAL A 70 2.02 -7.33 -3.73
N PRO A 71 2.73 -8.41 -4.06
CA PRO A 71 3.31 -9.28 -3.04
C PRO A 71 4.21 -8.49 -2.10
N PHE A 72 4.10 -8.74 -0.79
CA PHE A 72 4.84 -7.97 0.22
C PHE A 72 6.37 -8.00 0.01
N LEU A 73 6.90 -9.12 -0.50
CA LEU A 73 8.32 -9.28 -0.78
C LEU A 73 8.80 -8.45 -1.98
N ASP A 74 7.89 -8.11 -2.89
CA ASP A 74 8.18 -7.30 -4.09
C ASP A 74 8.11 -5.78 -3.78
N LEU A 75 7.64 -5.40 -2.59
CA LEU A 75 7.64 -4.00 -2.16
C LEU A 75 9.06 -3.52 -1.88
N PRO A 76 9.47 -2.36 -2.41
CA PRO A 76 10.84 -1.89 -2.24
C PRO A 76 11.12 -1.41 -0.82
N LEU A 77 12.41 -1.21 -0.53
CA LEU A 77 12.90 -0.63 0.73
C LEU A 77 12.49 -1.40 2.00
N ASN A 78 12.17 -2.69 1.88
CA ASN A 78 11.81 -3.54 3.02
C ASN A 78 12.89 -3.53 4.11
N TYR A 79 14.16 -3.67 3.74
CA TYR A 79 15.28 -3.66 4.68
C TYR A 79 15.50 -2.27 5.32
N PRO A 80 15.74 -1.17 4.57
CA PRO A 80 15.94 0.15 5.17
C PRO A 80 14.78 0.60 6.07
N MET A 81 13.55 0.25 5.71
CA MET A 81 12.38 0.56 6.53
C MET A 81 12.38 -0.22 7.86
N ARG A 82 12.72 -1.51 7.84
CA ARG A 82 12.75 -2.35 9.06
C ARG A 82 13.84 -1.90 10.02
N GLU A 83 15.00 -1.50 9.50
CA GLU A 83 16.14 -1.03 10.29
C GLU A 83 16.00 0.45 10.71
N GLY A 84 14.92 1.13 10.32
CA GLY A 84 14.68 2.52 10.70
C GLY A 84 15.62 3.53 10.02
N LEU A 85 16.21 3.18 8.88
CA LEU A 85 17.24 3.98 8.18
C LEU A 85 16.65 5.11 7.33
N LEU A 86 15.37 5.03 6.99
CA LEU A 86 14.69 6.03 6.17
C LEU A 86 14.23 7.24 7.01
N PRO A 87 14.03 8.44 6.42
CA PRO A 87 13.44 9.57 7.14
C PRO A 87 12.09 9.21 7.77
N THR A 88 11.85 9.60 9.03
CA THR A 88 10.65 9.19 9.80
C THR A 88 9.34 9.57 9.09
N ASP A 89 9.26 10.78 8.54
CA ASP A 89 8.06 11.24 7.84
C ASP A 89 7.82 10.45 6.55
N PHE A 90 8.89 10.13 5.81
CA PHE A 90 8.82 9.24 4.66
C PHE A 90 8.29 7.86 5.07
N GLN A 91 8.85 7.26 6.13
CA GLN A 91 8.45 5.93 6.61
C GLN A 91 6.96 5.87 6.94
N LYS A 92 6.42 6.91 7.59
CA LYS A 92 5.01 6.95 7.98
C LYS A 92 4.09 6.89 6.77
N ILE A 93 4.34 7.70 5.74
CA ILE A 93 3.52 7.73 4.52
C ILE A 93 3.74 6.43 3.72
N TYR A 94 4.99 5.98 3.63
CA TYR A 94 5.35 4.78 2.89
C TYR A 94 4.78 3.50 3.52
N ALA A 95 4.71 3.41 4.85
CA ALA A 95 4.08 2.31 5.56
C ALA A 95 2.59 2.20 5.20
N ALA A 96 1.87 3.33 5.24
CA ALA A 96 0.46 3.36 4.89
C ALA A 96 0.23 2.94 3.44
N PHE A 97 1.08 3.41 2.52
CA PHE A 97 1.04 2.99 1.12
C PHE A 97 1.27 1.48 0.97
N LYS A 98 2.32 0.92 1.59
CA LYS A 98 2.65 -0.51 1.51
C LYS A 98 1.52 -1.39 1.99
N ILE A 99 0.93 -1.07 3.14
CA ILE A 99 -0.21 -1.79 3.72
C ILE A 99 -1.34 -1.92 2.70
N VAL A 100 -1.72 -0.80 2.06
CA VAL A 100 -2.81 -0.82 1.08
C VAL A 100 -2.38 -1.53 -0.20
N ALA A 101 -1.16 -1.28 -0.69
CA ALA A 101 -0.64 -1.84 -1.93
C ALA A 101 -0.59 -3.37 -1.93
N CYS A 102 -0.25 -3.98 -0.79
CA CYS A 102 -0.23 -5.45 -0.66
C CYS A 102 -1.54 -6.06 -0.14
N GLY A 103 -2.60 -5.25 0.02
CA GLY A 103 -3.87 -5.73 0.54
C GLY A 103 -3.79 -6.20 1.99
N MET A 104 -2.88 -5.66 2.80
CA MET A 104 -2.77 -6.06 4.20
C MET A 104 -4.01 -5.61 4.97
N ALA A 105 -4.70 -6.57 5.57
CA ALA A 105 -5.82 -6.30 6.46
C ALA A 105 -5.29 -5.72 7.78
N VAL A 106 -5.46 -4.40 7.96
CA VAL A 106 -5.08 -3.71 9.21
C VAL A 106 -6.03 -4.12 10.35
N GLU A 107 -7.31 -4.28 10.03
CA GLU A 107 -8.35 -4.74 10.95
C GLU A 107 -9.19 -5.79 10.24
N VAL A 108 -9.18 -7.03 10.74
CA VAL A 108 -10.11 -8.07 10.30
C VAL A 108 -11.26 -8.08 11.28
N LEU A 109 -12.34 -7.36 10.94
CA LEU A 109 -13.48 -7.18 11.84
C LEU A 109 -14.25 -8.49 12.05
N GLU A 110 -14.53 -9.21 10.96
CA GLU A 110 -15.32 -10.44 10.97
C GLU A 110 -15.02 -11.24 9.71
N LYS A 111 -14.73 -12.54 9.86
CA LYS A 111 -14.50 -13.45 8.74
C LYS A 111 -15.79 -14.21 8.41
N VAL A 112 -16.12 -14.29 7.12
CA VAL A 112 -17.28 -15.03 6.60
C VAL A 112 -16.79 -16.03 5.56
N VAL A 113 -17.29 -17.26 5.59
CA VAL A 113 -16.99 -18.26 4.57
C VAL A 113 -18.17 -18.38 3.63
N ILE A 114 -17.93 -18.18 2.32
CA ILE A 114 -18.94 -18.31 1.26
C ILE A 114 -18.35 -19.24 0.19
N ASP A 115 -19.03 -20.34 -0.09
CA ASP A 115 -18.61 -21.35 -1.08
C ASP A 115 -17.15 -21.83 -0.92
N GLY A 116 -16.71 -21.99 0.34
CA GLY A 116 -15.35 -22.43 0.67
C GLY A 116 -14.26 -21.36 0.54
N ALA A 117 -14.61 -20.13 0.14
CA ALA A 117 -13.71 -18.98 0.18
C ALA A 117 -13.92 -18.13 1.43
N THR A 118 -12.82 -17.70 2.05
CA THR A 118 -12.87 -16.80 3.21
C THR A 118 -12.93 -15.35 2.75
N TYR A 119 -13.84 -14.59 3.34
CA TYR A 119 -14.01 -13.16 3.15
C TYR A 119 -13.89 -12.44 4.49
N ALA A 120 -13.64 -11.14 4.46
CA ALA A 120 -13.71 -10.27 5.61
C ALA A 120 -14.34 -8.93 5.24
N TYR A 121 -15.02 -8.32 6.20
CA TYR A 121 -15.51 -6.96 6.02
C TYR A 121 -14.37 -5.95 6.14
N ALA A 122 -14.28 -5.04 5.18
CA ALA A 122 -13.30 -3.96 5.15
C ALA A 122 -13.97 -2.65 4.72
N ASP A 123 -13.46 -1.52 5.22
CA ASP A 123 -13.90 -0.19 4.83
C ASP A 123 -12.96 0.36 3.75
N PHE A 124 -13.52 0.64 2.56
CA PHE A 124 -12.80 1.19 1.42
C PHE A 124 -13.25 2.62 1.17
N GLU A 125 -12.32 3.51 0.83
CA GLU A 125 -12.60 4.88 0.39
C GLU A 125 -13.43 4.86 -0.92
N GLU A 126 -14.37 5.81 -1.05
CA GLU A 126 -15.17 6.05 -2.27
C GLU A 126 -14.74 7.30 -3.03
#